data_AF-T1ILY9-F1
#
_entry.id   AF-T1ILY9-F1
#
_cell.length_a   1.000
_cell.length_b   1.000
_cell.length_c   1.000
_cell.angle_alpha   90.00
_cell.angle_beta   90.00
_cell.angle_gamma   90.00
#
_symmetry.space_group_name_H-M   'P 1'
#
loop_
_entity.id
_entity.type
_entity.pdbx_description
1 polymer ?
#
loop_
_entity_poly.entity_id
_entity_poly.type
_entity_poly.pdbx_seq_one_letter_code
_entity_poly.pdbx_strand_id
1 'polypeptide(L)'
;MNSFLALFVLVCVAVAVNGLDKCFKEDELKKHTDEMKMKKFAPIIKKCNDEKADSTEADLKACGMRLFKEAMETCEKENPKNDKTTNMYCAVTKLGIECSEDEKNFDKFKAMTLGLVLDDKKKMIEDAIAPCAKETHFHMCTTKILKEHCSESLSMYDRKIKL
;
A
#
# COMPACT_ATOMS: atom_id res chain seq x y z
N MET A 1 -20.61 16.67 -1.92
CA MET A 1 -19.82 16.63 -3.17
C MET A 1 -18.49 17.29 -2.86
N ASN A 2 -17.31 16.67 -2.81
CA ASN A 2 -16.75 15.45 -3.43
C ASN A 2 -15.69 14.86 -2.47
N SER A 3 -15.84 13.68 -1.87
CA SER A 3 -15.53 12.32 -2.39
C SER A 3 -14.13 12.07 -2.99
N PHE A 4 -13.09 12.84 -2.65
CA PHE A 4 -11.70 12.50 -3.03
C PHE A 4 -10.68 12.45 -1.88
N LEU A 5 -11.14 12.56 -0.64
CA LEU A 5 -10.30 12.64 0.58
C LEU A 5 -9.91 11.27 1.18
N ALA A 6 -10.31 10.15 0.59
CA ALA A 6 -10.29 8.86 1.28
C ALA A 6 -9.01 8.01 1.09
N LEU A 7 -7.82 8.61 0.99
CA LEU A 7 -6.62 7.79 0.76
C LEU A 7 -5.34 8.09 1.54
N PHE A 8 -5.23 9.15 2.35
CA PHE A 8 -4.09 9.27 3.28
C PHE A 8 -4.40 10.05 4.57
N VAL A 9 -4.48 9.29 5.68
CA VAL A 9 -4.14 9.60 7.09
C VAL A 9 -5.12 10.43 7.97
N LEU A 10 -5.54 9.77 9.08
CA LEU A 10 -6.03 10.26 10.39
C LEU A 10 -7.42 10.93 10.51
N VAL A 11 -8.39 10.20 11.11
CA VAL A 11 -9.39 10.75 12.06
C VAL A 11 -9.77 9.68 13.10
N CYS A 12 -9.63 10.01 14.39
CA CYS A 12 -10.03 9.19 15.53
C CYS A 12 -11.56 9.01 15.61
N VAL A 13 -12.04 7.76 15.74
CA VAL A 13 -13.24 7.47 16.52
C VAL A 13 -12.98 6.20 17.33
N ALA A 14 -13.06 6.35 18.65
CA ALA A 14 -13.08 5.23 19.56
C ALA A 14 -14.34 4.41 19.29
N VAL A 15 -14.20 3.19 18.78
CA VAL A 15 -15.24 2.18 18.87
C VAL A 15 -14.62 0.95 19.50
N ALA A 16 -14.91 0.78 20.77
CA ALA A 16 -14.76 -0.49 21.45
C ALA A 16 -15.65 -1.52 20.73
N VAL A 17 -15.07 -2.57 20.16
CA VAL A 17 -15.80 -3.77 19.77
C VAL A 17 -14.95 -4.99 20.07
N ASN A 18 -15.55 -5.89 20.82
CA ASN A 18 -15.02 -7.17 21.30
C ASN A 18 -14.45 -8.04 20.16
N GLY A 19 -13.29 -8.68 20.39
CA GLY A 19 -12.88 -9.90 19.67
C GLY A 19 -12.68 -9.79 18.15
N LEU A 20 -11.95 -8.79 17.66
CA LEU A 20 -11.49 -8.77 16.26
C LEU A 20 -10.52 -9.93 16.01
N ASP A 21 -11.01 -10.94 15.28
CA ASP A 21 -10.24 -12.11 14.86
C ASP A 21 -9.08 -11.65 13.96
N LYS A 22 -7.85 -11.91 14.39
CA LYS A 22 -6.66 -11.44 13.66
C LYS A 22 -6.59 -12.17 12.31
N CYS A 23 -6.09 -11.50 11.29
CA CYS A 23 -5.90 -12.09 9.97
C CYS A 23 -4.43 -12.37 9.67
N PHE A 24 -3.53 -11.58 10.26
CA PHE A 24 -2.12 -11.59 9.90
C PHE A 24 -1.25 -11.98 11.09
N LYS A 25 -0.10 -12.56 10.76
CA LYS A 25 1.00 -12.78 11.69
C LYS A 25 1.71 -11.45 11.95
N GLU A 26 1.41 -10.80 13.06
CA GLU A 26 1.85 -9.42 13.33
C GLU A 26 3.35 -9.16 13.15
N ASP A 27 4.21 -10.09 13.58
CA ASP A 27 5.66 -9.94 13.49
C ASP A 27 6.18 -10.09 12.04
N GLU A 28 5.68 -11.08 11.30
CA GLU A 28 6.01 -11.27 9.89
C GLU A 28 5.51 -10.08 9.06
N LEU A 29 4.31 -9.59 9.38
CA LEU A 29 3.69 -8.42 8.75
C LEU A 29 4.50 -7.15 8.98
N LYS A 30 4.94 -6.92 10.23
CA LYS A 30 5.78 -5.77 10.60
C LYS A 30 7.11 -5.82 9.87
N LYS A 31 7.80 -6.96 9.92
CA LYS A 31 9.08 -7.16 9.24
C LYS A 31 8.97 -6.92 7.73
N HIS A 32 7.97 -7.52 7.09
CA HIS A 32 7.73 -7.33 5.66
C HIS A 32 7.45 -5.86 5.32
N THR A 33 6.64 -5.18 6.12
CA THR A 33 6.33 -3.76 5.93
C THR A 33 7.58 -2.88 6.05
N ASP A 34 8.43 -3.13 7.05
CA ASP A 34 9.64 -2.33 7.27
C ASP A 34 10.68 -2.57 6.15
N GLU A 35 10.85 -3.81 5.71
CA GLU A 35 11.71 -4.15 4.57
C GLU A 35 11.23 -3.49 3.26
N MET A 36 9.91 -3.51 3.02
CA MET A 36 9.29 -2.91 1.85
C MET A 36 9.39 -1.38 1.88
N LYS A 37 9.18 -0.75 3.04
CA LYS A 37 9.35 0.69 3.21
C LYS A 37 10.76 1.13 2.83
N MET A 38 11.77 0.48 3.39
CA MET A 38 13.18 0.85 3.15
C MET A 38 13.58 0.64 1.69
N LYS A 39 13.22 -0.50 1.08
CA LYS A 39 13.63 -0.81 -0.29
C LYS A 39 12.88 0.01 -1.34
N LYS A 40 11.56 0.17 -1.18
CA LYS A 40 10.73 0.83 -2.20
C LYS A 40 10.72 2.33 -2.10
N PHE A 41 10.86 2.90 -0.89
CA PHE A 41 10.89 4.35 -0.73
C PHE A 41 12.29 4.94 -0.79
N ALA A 42 13.36 4.14 -0.86
CA ALA A 42 14.72 4.65 -1.03
C ALA A 42 14.87 5.67 -2.19
N PRO A 43 14.25 5.50 -3.37
CA PRO A 43 14.31 6.49 -4.44
C PRO A 43 13.64 7.83 -4.06
N ILE A 44 12.53 7.77 -3.32
CA ILE A 44 11.82 8.96 -2.84
C ILE A 44 12.61 9.64 -1.73
N ILE A 45 13.11 8.88 -0.76
CA ILE A 45 13.95 9.39 0.32
C ILE A 45 15.19 10.08 -0.25
N LYS A 46 15.83 9.48 -1.25
CA LYS A 46 16.95 10.07 -1.96
C LYS A 46 16.58 11.42 -2.59
N LYS A 47 15.51 11.46 -3.41
CA LYS A 47 15.02 12.71 -4.02
C LYS A 47 14.73 13.79 -2.97
N CYS A 48 14.12 13.42 -1.85
CA CYS A 48 13.82 14.37 -0.77
C CYS A 48 15.07 14.90 -0.05
N ASN A 49 16.05 14.03 0.20
CA ASN A 49 17.32 14.44 0.80
C ASN A 49 18.18 15.29 -0.15
N ASP A 50 18.08 15.06 -1.47
CA ASP A 50 18.74 15.87 -2.48
C ASP A 50 18.17 17.31 -2.52
N GLU A 51 16.88 17.49 -2.22
CA GLU A 51 16.24 18.82 -2.10
C GLU A 51 16.52 19.52 -0.77
N LYS A 52 16.54 18.77 0.33
CA LYS A 52 16.79 19.28 1.69
C LYS A 52 17.63 18.28 2.47
N ALA A 53 18.92 18.58 2.59
CA ALA A 53 19.84 17.85 3.46
C ALA A 53 19.32 17.88 4.92
N ASP A 54 19.55 16.80 5.66
CA ASP A 54 19.12 16.62 7.05
C ASP A 54 17.59 16.74 7.26
N SER A 55 16.81 16.26 6.29
CA SER A 55 15.36 16.18 6.39
C SER A 55 14.92 15.34 7.60
N THR A 56 14.03 15.89 8.43
CA THR A 56 13.36 15.13 9.48
C THR A 56 12.40 14.10 8.89
N GLU A 57 11.92 13.14 9.68
CA GLU A 57 10.89 12.19 9.21
C GLU A 57 9.62 12.91 8.71
N ALA A 58 9.23 14.00 9.36
CA ALA A 58 8.11 14.83 8.94
C ALA A 58 8.37 15.52 7.59
N ASP A 59 9.60 15.99 7.37
CA ASP A 59 10.02 16.59 6.10
C ASP A 59 10.00 15.56 4.96
N LEU A 60 10.54 14.36 5.20
CA LEU A 60 10.54 13.26 4.23
C LEU A 60 9.11 12.85 3.87
N LYS A 61 8.20 12.80 4.84
CA LYS A 61 6.79 12.51 4.62
C LYS A 61 6.11 13.58 3.77
N ALA A 62 6.33 14.86 4.07
CA ALA A 62 5.75 15.96 3.31
C ALA A 62 6.29 15.99 1.87
N CYS A 63 7.60 15.81 1.69
CA CYS A 63 8.22 15.72 0.37
C CYS A 63 7.70 14.54 -0.43
N GLY A 64 7.62 13.34 0.16
CA GLY A 64 7.08 12.16 -0.51
C GLY A 64 5.63 12.35 -0.98
N MET A 65 4.78 12.99 -0.18
CA MET A 65 3.41 13.32 -0.59
C MET A 65 3.36 14.31 -1.75
N ARG A 66 4.19 15.34 -1.72
CA ARG A 66 4.29 16.33 -2.81
C ARG A 66 4.73 15.65 -4.12
N LEU A 67 5.82 14.88 -4.08
CA LEU A 67 6.33 14.15 -5.24
C LEU A 67 5.29 13.17 -5.81
N PHE A 68 4.56 12.45 -4.96
CA PHE A 68 3.49 11.56 -5.41
C PHE A 68 2.35 12.32 -6.07
N LYS A 69 1.93 13.46 -5.52
CA LYS A 69 0.90 14.31 -6.10
C LYS A 69 1.32 14.85 -7.48
N GLU A 70 2.54 15.36 -7.60
CA GLU A 70 3.09 15.84 -8.87
C GLU A 70 3.16 14.73 -9.93
N ALA A 71 3.56 13.51 -9.52
CA ALA A 71 3.58 12.35 -10.40
C ALA A 71 2.15 11.95 -10.85
N MET A 72 1.17 11.97 -9.94
CA MET A 72 -0.25 11.72 -10.25
C MET A 72 -0.79 12.74 -11.25
N GLU A 73 -0.59 14.04 -10.99
CA GLU A 73 -1.04 15.11 -11.90
C GLU A 73 -0.40 14.99 -13.28
N THR A 74 0.88 14.58 -13.34
CA THR A 74 1.57 14.34 -14.60
C THR A 74 0.94 13.17 -15.36
N CYS A 75 0.69 12.05 -14.69
CA CYS A 75 0.07 10.87 -15.30
C CYS A 75 -1.36 11.14 -15.79
N GLU A 76 -2.15 11.89 -15.03
CA GLU A 76 -3.50 12.32 -15.41
C GLU A 76 -3.47 13.25 -16.64
N LYS A 77 -2.50 14.16 -16.74
CA LYS A 77 -2.32 15.04 -17.90
C LYS A 77 -1.87 14.29 -19.14
N GLU A 78 -0.92 13.37 -19.01
CA GLU A 78 -0.41 12.55 -20.11
C GLU A 78 -1.47 11.55 -20.60
N ASN A 79 -2.32 11.05 -19.70
CA ASN A 79 -3.30 10.00 -19.99
C ASN A 79 -4.69 10.31 -19.40
N PRO A 80 -5.41 11.32 -19.92
CA PRO A 80 -6.67 11.78 -19.33
C PRO A 80 -7.82 10.75 -19.40
N LYS A 81 -7.66 9.67 -20.18
CA LYS A 81 -8.64 8.57 -20.28
C LYS A 81 -8.37 7.42 -19.32
N ASN A 82 -7.22 7.41 -18.64
CA ASN A 82 -6.90 6.36 -17.68
C ASN A 82 -7.76 6.51 -16.43
N ASP A 83 -8.15 5.38 -15.85
CA ASP A 83 -8.72 5.37 -14.52
C ASP A 83 -7.68 5.74 -13.44
N LYS A 84 -8.19 6.02 -12.23
CA LYS A 84 -7.35 6.41 -11.08
C LYS A 84 -6.29 5.37 -10.72
N THR A 85 -6.60 4.08 -10.89
CA THR A 85 -5.69 2.98 -10.56
C THR A 85 -4.52 2.95 -11.53
N THR A 86 -4.81 3.06 -12.82
CA THR A 86 -3.79 3.11 -13.87
C THR A 86 -2.91 4.35 -13.73
N ASN A 87 -3.48 5.51 -13.38
CA ASN A 87 -2.69 6.71 -13.08
C ASN A 87 -1.83 6.57 -11.82
N MET A 88 -2.30 5.85 -10.81
CA MET A 88 -1.51 5.51 -9.63
C MET A 88 -0.29 4.63 -9.97
N TYR A 89 -0.46 3.61 -10.83
CA TYR A 89 0.67 2.81 -11.33
C TYR A 89 1.69 3.63 -12.13
N CYS A 90 1.21 4.53 -12.98
CA CYS A 90 2.06 5.47 -13.68
C CYS A 90 2.85 6.35 -12.69
N ALA A 91 2.20 6.88 -11.65
CA ALA A 91 2.83 7.77 -10.68
C ALA A 91 3.94 7.06 -9.87
N VAL A 92 3.68 5.85 -9.36
CA VAL A 92 4.69 5.08 -8.62
C VAL A 92 5.89 4.73 -9.50
N THR A 93 5.65 4.41 -10.78
CA THR A 93 6.71 4.14 -11.76
C THR A 93 7.56 5.39 -12.01
N LYS A 94 6.95 6.56 -12.22
CA LYS A 94 7.68 7.84 -12.38
C LYS A 94 8.49 8.22 -11.14
N LEU A 95 8.05 7.78 -9.95
CA LEU A 95 8.81 7.97 -8.71
C LEU A 95 10.00 7.02 -8.56
N GLY A 96 10.17 6.06 -9.47
CA GLY A 96 11.21 5.03 -9.40
C GLY A 96 10.87 3.89 -8.45
N ILE A 97 9.60 3.76 -8.04
CA ILE A 97 9.12 2.61 -7.28
C ILE A 97 8.75 1.52 -8.29
N GLU A 98 9.65 0.58 -8.47
CA GLU A 98 9.41 -0.57 -9.33
C GLU A 98 8.76 -1.73 -8.55
N CYS A 99 7.79 -2.38 -9.18
CA CYS A 99 7.32 -3.69 -8.74
C CYS A 99 8.39 -4.73 -9.08
N SER A 100 8.74 -5.59 -8.12
CA SER A 100 9.67 -6.70 -8.37
C SER A 100 9.05 -7.71 -9.35
N GLU A 101 9.86 -8.54 -9.98
CA GLU A 101 9.38 -9.62 -10.85
C GLU A 101 8.42 -10.59 -10.12
N ASP A 102 8.64 -10.79 -8.82
CA ASP A 102 7.76 -11.62 -7.99
C ASP A 102 6.42 -10.93 -7.72
N GLU A 103 6.39 -9.60 -7.73
CA GLU A 103 5.15 -8.85 -7.67
C GLU A 103 4.45 -8.88 -9.01
N LYS A 104 5.14 -8.89 -10.16
CA LYS A 104 4.47 -8.95 -11.47
C LYS A 104 3.76 -10.29 -11.76
N ASN A 105 3.98 -11.32 -10.95
CA ASN A 105 3.36 -12.64 -11.09
C ASN A 105 2.33 -12.88 -9.99
N PHE A 106 1.07 -13.16 -10.38
CA PHE A 106 -0.01 -13.36 -9.42
C PHE A 106 0.27 -14.49 -8.43
N ASP A 107 0.77 -15.65 -8.87
CA ASP A 107 0.99 -16.80 -7.98
C ASP A 107 2.08 -16.50 -6.94
N LYS A 108 3.15 -15.81 -7.34
CA LYS A 108 4.21 -15.38 -6.43
C LYS A 108 3.71 -14.32 -5.46
N PHE A 109 2.97 -13.33 -5.94
CA PHE A 109 2.35 -12.31 -5.08
C PHE A 109 1.34 -12.89 -4.10
N LYS A 110 0.53 -13.85 -4.56
CA LYS A 110 -0.40 -14.64 -3.74
C LYS A 110 0.36 -15.39 -2.65
N ALA A 111 1.42 -16.11 -2.99
CA ALA A 111 2.23 -16.86 -2.04
C ALA A 111 2.85 -15.96 -0.95
N MET A 112 3.39 -14.78 -1.34
CA MET A 112 3.89 -13.79 -0.39
C MET A 112 2.78 -13.30 0.54
N THR A 113 1.62 -12.96 -0.02
CA THR A 113 0.46 -12.47 0.74
C THR A 113 -0.03 -13.52 1.75
N LEU A 114 -0.23 -14.76 1.30
CA LEU A 114 -0.69 -15.86 2.16
C LEU A 114 0.36 -16.25 3.20
N GLY A 115 1.65 -16.04 2.94
CA GLY A 115 2.72 -16.23 3.92
C GLY A 115 2.51 -15.39 5.19
N LEU A 116 1.97 -14.18 5.03
CA LEU A 116 1.69 -13.22 6.11
C LEU A 116 0.37 -13.48 6.85
N VAL A 117 -0.51 -14.30 6.28
CA VAL A 117 -1.85 -14.61 6.81
C VAL A 117 -1.75 -15.76 7.83
N LEU A 118 -2.58 -15.71 8.88
CA LEU A 118 -2.69 -16.80 9.86
C LEU A 118 -3.17 -18.09 9.20
N ASP A 119 -2.65 -19.23 9.66
CA ASP A 119 -2.87 -20.53 9.00
C ASP A 119 -4.36 -20.90 8.86
N ASP A 120 -5.17 -20.59 9.87
CA ASP A 120 -6.62 -20.84 9.89
C ASP A 120 -7.41 -19.91 8.97
N LYS A 121 -6.82 -18.78 8.53
CA LYS A 121 -7.42 -17.81 7.60
C LYS A 121 -6.95 -17.98 6.16
N LYS A 122 -5.85 -18.70 5.92
CA LYS A 122 -5.22 -18.82 4.58
C LYS A 122 -6.18 -19.26 3.50
N LYS A 123 -6.97 -20.31 3.73
CA LYS A 123 -7.89 -20.86 2.73
C LYS A 123 -8.97 -19.84 2.35
N MET A 124 -9.58 -19.19 3.34
CA MET A 124 -10.58 -18.15 3.11
C MET A 124 -10.02 -17.01 2.26
N ILE A 125 -8.81 -16.53 2.60
CA ILE A 125 -8.16 -15.45 1.87
C ILE A 125 -7.73 -15.89 0.47
N GLU A 126 -7.19 -17.10 0.31
CA GLU A 126 -6.83 -17.64 -0.99
C GLU A 126 -8.04 -17.72 -1.93
N ASP A 127 -9.15 -18.28 -1.45
CA ASP A 127 -10.39 -18.39 -2.22
C ASP A 127 -10.94 -17.01 -2.59
N ALA A 128 -10.87 -16.05 -1.66
CA ALA A 128 -11.34 -14.69 -1.89
C ALA A 128 -10.51 -13.93 -2.93
N ILE A 129 -9.18 -14.11 -2.96
CA ILE A 129 -8.29 -13.37 -3.88
C ILE A 129 -8.10 -14.09 -5.22
N ALA A 130 -8.49 -15.36 -5.36
CA ALA A 130 -8.37 -16.13 -6.59
C ALA A 130 -8.95 -15.43 -7.84
N PRO A 131 -10.10 -14.74 -7.79
CA PRO A 131 -10.63 -13.99 -8.93
C PRO A 131 -9.69 -12.88 -9.44
N CYS A 132 -8.84 -12.32 -8.57
CA CYS A 132 -7.92 -11.24 -8.94
C CYS A 132 -6.86 -11.68 -9.96
N ALA A 133 -6.61 -12.98 -10.15
CA ALA A 133 -5.65 -13.49 -11.13
C ALA A 133 -5.91 -13.02 -12.57
N LYS A 134 -7.16 -12.65 -12.88
CA LYS A 134 -7.60 -12.20 -14.20
C LYS A 134 -7.50 -10.68 -14.38
N GLU A 135 -7.23 -9.93 -13.32
CA GLU A 135 -7.16 -8.48 -13.33
C GLU A 135 -5.77 -8.01 -13.77
N THR A 136 -5.73 -7.03 -14.67
CA THR A 136 -4.47 -6.35 -15.06
C THR A 136 -3.75 -5.78 -13.84
N HIS A 137 -4.51 -5.33 -12.84
CA HIS A 137 -4.01 -4.74 -11.60
C HIS A 137 -4.33 -5.63 -10.39
N PHE A 138 -3.98 -6.92 -10.46
CA PHE A 138 -4.35 -7.92 -9.44
C PHE A 138 -3.90 -7.58 -8.01
N HIS A 139 -2.83 -6.81 -7.83
CA HIS A 139 -2.41 -6.33 -6.51
C HIS A 139 -3.48 -5.48 -5.83
N MET A 140 -4.08 -4.55 -6.59
CA MET A 140 -5.08 -3.63 -6.09
C MET A 140 -6.37 -4.38 -5.76
N CYS A 141 -6.76 -5.33 -6.62
CA CYS A 141 -7.86 -6.25 -6.35
C CYS A 141 -7.61 -7.03 -5.04
N THR A 142 -6.43 -7.62 -4.88
CA THR A 142 -6.05 -8.38 -3.68
C THR A 142 -6.08 -7.50 -2.43
N THR A 143 -5.49 -6.30 -2.47
CA THR A 143 -5.51 -5.35 -1.35
C THR A 143 -6.93 -4.93 -0.96
N LYS A 144 -7.83 -4.75 -1.94
CA LYS A 144 -9.23 -4.43 -1.66
C LYS A 144 -9.92 -5.57 -0.92
N ILE A 145 -9.75 -6.81 -1.39
CA ILE A 145 -10.33 -8.00 -0.76
C ILE A 145 -9.75 -8.21 0.65
N LEU A 146 -8.45 -8.03 0.83
CA LEU A 146 -7.84 -8.05 2.16
C LEU A 146 -8.43 -6.99 3.10
N LYS A 147 -8.81 -5.80 2.61
CA LYS A 147 -9.48 -4.77 3.43
C LYS A 147 -10.88 -5.18 3.86
N GLU A 148 -11.60 -5.86 2.98
CA GLU A 148 -12.97 -6.32 3.25
C GLU A 148 -12.98 -7.52 4.22
N HIS A 149 -12.01 -8.43 4.09
CA HIS A 149 -11.96 -9.67 4.87
C HIS A 149 -11.05 -9.62 6.10
N CYS A 150 -10.09 -8.69 6.11
CA CYS A 150 -9.11 -8.53 7.18
C CYS A 150 -9.05 -7.07 7.60
N SER A 151 -9.86 -6.71 8.58
CA SER A 151 -9.93 -5.36 9.18
C SER A 151 -8.56 -4.85 9.67
N GLU A 152 -7.66 -5.74 10.08
CA GLU A 152 -6.28 -5.41 10.45
C GLU A 152 -5.42 -4.90 9.30
N SER A 153 -5.77 -5.17 8.04
CA SER A 153 -5.07 -4.59 6.89
C SER A 153 -5.24 -3.06 6.84
N LEU A 154 -6.26 -2.51 7.50
CA LEU A 154 -6.37 -1.07 7.75
C LEU A 154 -5.28 -0.62 8.74
N SER A 155 -4.96 -1.41 9.76
CA SER A 155 -3.92 -1.10 10.77
C SER A 155 -2.48 -1.05 10.22
N MET A 156 -2.17 -1.74 9.11
CA MET A 156 -0.86 -1.64 8.45
C MET A 156 -0.59 -0.24 7.89
N TYR A 157 -1.66 0.50 7.59
CA TYR A 157 -1.62 1.89 7.15
C TYR A 157 -2.05 2.87 8.25
N ASP A 158 -2.56 2.37 9.37
CA ASP A 158 -3.17 3.13 10.48
C ASP A 158 -2.46 2.91 11.83
N ARG A 159 -1.23 2.37 11.83
CA ARG A 159 -0.36 2.47 13.01
C ARG A 159 0.00 3.93 13.22
N LYS A 160 -0.69 4.56 14.17
CA LYS A 160 -0.09 5.57 15.05
C LYS A 160 1.26 5.01 15.48
N ILE A 161 2.32 5.51 14.85
CA ILE A 161 3.64 5.43 15.43
C ILE A 161 3.53 6.23 16.74
N LYS A 162 3.43 5.51 17.87
CA LYS A 162 3.96 6.04 19.11
C LYS A 162 5.47 6.02 18.93
N LEU A 163 6.03 7.17 18.59
CA LEU A 163 7.38 7.56 18.96
C LEU A 163 7.21 8.52 20.13
#